data_AF-A0A4Y2E4G2-F1
#
_entry.id   AF-A0A4Y2E4G2-F1
#
_cell.length_a   1.000
_cell.length_b   1.000
_cell.length_c   1.000
_cell.angle_alpha   90.00
_cell.angle_beta   90.00
_cell.angle_gamma   90.00
#
_symmetry.space_group_name_H-M   'P 1'
#
loop_
_entity.id
_entity.type
_entity.pdbx_description
1 polymer ?
#
loop_
_entity_poly.entity_id
_entity_poly.type
_entity_poly.pdbx_seq_one_letter_code
_entity_poly.pdbx_strand_id
1 'polypeptide(L)'
;MGPLIRLETALTGDRYATILYDHLYPFMSIVYSDGSGQFQQDNATAHTSRFVTEWLQEYISHIRHFHRPSKSPDVNIIEHIWYALQLTVQKRSPPPLTPIDL
;
A
#
# COMPACT_ATOMS: atom_id res chain seq x y z
N MET A 1 6.93 -4.13 -8.61
CA MET A 1 5.71 -3.33 -8.38
C MET A 1 4.59 -4.29 -8.03
N GLY A 2 3.90 -4.07 -6.92
CA GLY A 2 2.78 -4.92 -6.46
C GLY A 2 1.45 -4.60 -7.15
N PRO A 3 0.38 -5.34 -6.83
CA PRO A 3 -0.95 -5.10 -7.40
C PRO A 3 -1.54 -3.75 -6.97
N LEU A 4 -2.35 -3.15 -7.84
CA LEU A 4 -3.22 -2.02 -7.51
C LEU A 4 -4.62 -2.53 -7.17
N ILE A 5 -5.15 -2.21 -6.00
CA ILE A 5 -6.43 -2.73 -5.50
C ILE A 5 -7.41 -1.57 -5.36
N ARG A 6 -8.51 -1.63 -6.10
CA ARG A 6 -9.60 -0.65 -6.00
C ARG A 6 -10.43 -0.93 -4.75
N LEU A 7 -10.70 0.12 -3.97
CA LEU A 7 -11.57 0.04 -2.80
C LEU A 7 -12.90 0.73 -3.11
N GLU A 8 -14.01 0.03 -2.89
CA GLU A 8 -15.35 0.61 -3.07
C GLU A 8 -15.80 1.43 -1.86
N THR A 9 -15.20 1.19 -0.70
CA THR A 9 -15.50 1.88 0.56
C THR A 9 -14.22 2.34 1.24
N ALA A 10 -14.35 3.25 2.21
CA ALA A 10 -13.24 3.75 2.99
C ALA A 10 -12.40 2.61 3.60
N LEU A 11 -11.09 2.84 3.68
CA LEU A 11 -10.16 1.88 4.24
C LEU A 11 -10.24 1.90 5.77
N THR A 12 -10.60 0.76 6.34
CA THR A 12 -10.58 0.49 7.78
C THR A 12 -9.36 -0.38 8.13
N GLY A 13 -9.01 -0.45 9.43
CA GLY A 13 -7.88 -1.27 9.87
C GLY A 13 -8.07 -2.77 9.58
N ASP A 14 -9.28 -3.29 9.77
CA ASP A 14 -9.64 -4.68 9.46
C ASP A 14 -9.47 -4.99 7.97
N ARG A 15 -10.04 -4.15 7.09
CA ARG A 15 -9.90 -4.31 5.64
C ARG A 15 -8.45 -4.18 5.19
N TYR A 16 -7.69 -3.29 5.83
CA TYR A 16 -6.27 -3.15 5.55
C TYR A 16 -5.50 -4.43 5.86
N ALA A 17 -5.70 -5.03 7.04
CA ALA A 17 -5.08 -6.30 7.40
C ALA A 17 -5.43 -7.42 6.41
N THR A 18 -6.70 -7.52 5.98
CA THR A 18 -7.13 -8.47 4.95
C THR A 18 -6.38 -8.24 3.63
N ILE A 19 -6.25 -6.99 3.18
CA ILE A 19 -5.51 -6.66 1.95
C ILE A 19 -4.03 -7.08 2.07
N LEU A 20 -3.40 -6.84 3.23
CA LEU A 20 -2.01 -7.26 3.45
C LEU A 20 -1.88 -8.79 3.42
N TYR A 21 -2.81 -9.51 4.03
CA TYR A 21 -2.80 -10.96 4.01
C TYR A 21 -3.00 -11.53 2.62
N ASP A 22 -4.03 -11.07 1.90
CA ASP A 22 -4.44 -11.63 0.61
C ASP A 22 -3.47 -11.26 -0.53
N HIS A 23 -2.80 -10.10 -0.42
CA HIS A 23 -2.02 -9.56 -1.54
C HIS A 23 -0.55 -9.28 -1.20
N LEU A 24 -0.24 -8.68 -0.06
CA LEU A 24 1.16 -8.38 0.28
C LEU A 24 1.93 -9.67 0.59
N TYR A 25 1.36 -10.54 1.43
CA TYR A 25 2.07 -11.74 1.87
C TYR A 25 2.44 -12.70 0.71
N PRO A 26 1.51 -13.06 -0.21
CA PRO A 26 1.87 -13.84 -1.39
C PRO A 26 2.84 -13.12 -2.33
N PHE A 27 2.71 -11.80 -2.47
CA PHE A 27 3.61 -11.02 -3.31
C PHE A 27 5.04 -11.07 -2.78
N MET A 28 5.23 -10.91 -1.46
CA MET A 28 6.55 -10.97 -0.82
C MET A 28 7.16 -12.37 -0.91
N SER A 29 6.37 -13.43 -0.73
CA SER A 29 6.88 -14.80 -0.81
C SER A 29 7.32 -15.19 -2.24
N ILE A 30 6.66 -14.66 -3.27
CA ILE A 30 6.97 -14.94 -4.68
C ILE A 30 8.11 -14.06 -5.19
N VAL A 31 8.02 -12.74 -4.99
CA VAL A 31 8.95 -11.76 -5.59
C VAL A 31 10.22 -11.60 -4.76
N TYR A 32 10.12 -11.73 -3.45
CA TYR A 32 11.22 -11.57 -2.49
C TYR A 32 11.43 -12.85 -1.69
N SER A 33 11.45 -13.99 -2.39
CA SER A 33 11.64 -15.32 -1.78
C SER A 33 12.96 -15.47 -1.01
N ASP A 34 13.94 -14.61 -1.28
CA ASP A 34 15.21 -14.51 -0.57
C ASP A 34 15.13 -13.71 0.75
N GLY A 35 13.96 -13.15 1.08
CA GLY A 35 13.74 -12.33 2.26
C GLY A 35 14.33 -10.92 2.17
N SER A 36 14.74 -10.46 0.98
CA SER A 36 15.26 -9.11 0.77
C SER A 36 14.17 -8.03 0.76
N GLY A 37 12.90 -8.44 0.64
CA GLY A 37 11.74 -7.56 0.58
C GLY A 37 11.58 -6.69 1.82
N GLN A 38 11.30 -5.41 1.60
CA GLN A 38 10.96 -4.46 2.65
C GLN A 38 9.56 -3.89 2.41
N PHE A 39 8.76 -3.85 3.47
CA PHE A 39 7.43 -3.27 3.45
C PHE A 39 7.47 -1.86 4.03
N GLN A 40 6.93 -0.89 3.28
CA GLN A 40 6.81 0.51 3.69
C GLN A 40 5.33 0.92 3.62
N GLN A 41 4.85 1.56 4.68
CA GLN A 41 3.52 2.18 4.75
C GLN A 41 3.64 3.61 5.30
N ASP A 42 2.62 4.43 5.09
CA ASP A 42 2.51 5.74 5.74
C ASP A 42 1.85 5.63 7.13
N ASN A 43 1.63 6.78 7.79
CA ASN A 43 1.02 6.85 9.11
C ASN A 43 -0.50 7.10 9.04
N ALA A 44 -1.20 6.67 7.99
CA ALA A 44 -2.65 6.78 7.93
C ALA A 44 -3.30 6.05 9.13
N THR A 45 -4.44 6.54 9.60
CA THR A 45 -5.13 6.01 10.79
C THR A 45 -5.49 4.53 10.67
N ALA A 46 -5.85 4.06 9.47
CA ALA A 46 -6.11 2.64 9.23
C ALA A 46 -4.85 1.79 9.47
N HIS A 47 -3.70 2.23 8.96
CA HIS A 47 -2.41 1.52 9.02
C HIS A 47 -1.78 1.52 10.42
N THR A 48 -2.16 2.49 11.25
CA THR A 48 -1.61 2.70 12.61
C THR A 48 -2.61 2.36 13.72
N SER A 49 -3.78 1.81 13.36
CA SER A 49 -4.75 1.36 14.34
C SER A 49 -4.17 0.24 15.22
N ARG A 50 -4.61 0.17 16.49
CA ARG A 50 -4.13 -0.86 17.43
C ARG A 50 -4.25 -2.26 16.85
N PHE A 51 -5.41 -2.57 16.28
CA PHE A 51 -5.68 -3.84 15.62
C PHE A 51 -4.63 -4.16 14.55
N VAL A 52 -4.34 -3.22 13.63
CA VAL A 52 -3.34 -3.44 12.58
C VAL A 52 -1.95 -3.59 13.17
N THR A 53 -1.57 -2.78 14.15
CA THR A 53 -0.23 -2.88 14.75
C THR A 53 0.00 -4.22 15.45
N GLU A 54 -1.02 -4.76 16.12
CA GLU A 54 -0.98 -6.09 16.75
C GLU A 54 -0.93 -7.19 15.67
N TRP A 55 -1.80 -7.08 14.66
CA TRP A 55 -1.86 -8.03 13.55
C TRP A 55 -0.53 -8.10 12.77
N LEU A 56 0.11 -6.97 12.50
CA LEU A 56 1.41 -6.91 11.83
C LEU A 56 2.49 -7.68 12.62
N GLN A 57 2.50 -7.53 13.95
CA GLN A 57 3.44 -8.23 14.82
C GLN A 57 3.18 -9.74 14.85
N GLU A 58 1.91 -10.15 14.87
CA GLU A 58 1.53 -11.57 14.95
C GLU A 58 1.76 -12.31 13.62
N TYR A 59 1.32 -11.73 12.50
CA TYR A 59 1.23 -12.46 11.22
C TYR A 59 2.38 -12.19 10.26
N ILE A 60 2.95 -10.98 10.25
CA ILE A 60 3.96 -10.59 9.25
C ILE A 60 5.23 -9.96 9.84
N SER A 61 5.54 -10.22 11.10
CA SER A 61 6.77 -9.72 11.76
C SER A 61 8.09 -10.16 11.13
N HIS A 62 8.07 -11.25 10.35
CA HIS A 62 9.23 -11.71 9.58
C HIS A 62 9.50 -10.86 8.33
N ILE A 63 8.53 -10.06 7.89
CA ILE A 63 8.70 -9.09 6.81
C ILE A 63 9.42 -7.87 7.38
N ARG A 64 10.50 -7.44 6.72
CA ARG A 64 11.25 -6.25 7.17
C ARG A 64 10.40 -5.00 6.95
N HIS A 65 10.13 -4.26 8.03
CA HIS A 65 9.43 -2.99 7.96
C HIS A 65 10.41 -1.83 7.80
N PHE A 66 10.19 -0.98 6.81
CA PHE A 66 10.93 0.27 6.68
C PHE A 66 10.37 1.29 7.69
N HIS A 67 11.12 1.55 8.76
CA HIS A 67 10.74 2.56 9.74
C HIS A 67 10.96 3.96 9.15
N ARG A 68 9.87 4.66 8.81
CA ARG A 68 9.93 6.05 8.32
C ARG A 68 10.15 6.98 9.53
N PRO A 69 11.22 7.81 9.56
CA PRO A 69 11.35 8.84 10.57
C PRO A 69 10.18 9.83 10.48
N SER A 70 9.59 10.19 11.62
CA SER A 70 8.56 11.22 11.68
C SER A 70 9.12 12.53 11.12
N LYS A 71 8.40 13.17 10.19
CA LYS A 71 8.75 14.43 9.47
C LYS A 71 9.50 14.30 8.14
N SER A 72 9.48 13.14 7.48
CA SER A 72 9.95 13.01 6.08
C SER A 72 8.80 12.68 5.12
N PRO A 73 7.96 13.67 4.76
CA PRO A 73 6.91 13.48 3.74
C PRO A 73 7.49 13.14 2.36
N ASP A 74 8.74 13.54 2.10
CA ASP A 74 9.39 13.45 0.78
C ASP A 74 9.87 12.04 0.38
N VAL A 75 9.71 11.03 1.24
CA VAL A 75 10.24 9.66 1.02
C VAL A 75 9.13 8.63 0.81
N ASN A 76 7.97 9.07 0.33
CA ASN A 76 6.89 8.17 -0.07
C ASN A 76 6.92 7.94 -1.59
N ILE A 77 7.67 6.93 -2.04
CA ILE A 77 7.82 6.61 -3.48
C ILE A 77 6.46 6.38 -4.17
N ILE A 78 5.42 6.01 -3.41
CA ILE A 78 4.07 5.83 -3.95
C ILE A 78 3.46 7.14 -4.47
N GLU A 79 3.82 8.31 -3.93
CA GLU A 79 3.30 9.61 -4.40
C GLU A 79 3.75 9.89 -5.83
N HIS A 80 5.02 9.57 -6.14
CA HIS A 80 5.53 9.70 -7.51
C HIS A 80 4.84 8.72 -8.47
N ILE A 81 4.54 7.50 -8.00
CA ILE A 81 3.80 6.50 -8.78
C ILE A 81 2.36 6.99 -9.03
N TRP A 82 1.69 7.53 -8.02
CA TRP A 82 0.35 8.10 -8.15
C TRP A 82 0.31 9.27 -9.12
N TYR A 83 1.29 10.17 -9.04
CA TYR A 83 1.42 11.29 -9.96
C TYR A 83 1.61 10.82 -11.41
N ALA A 84 2.51 9.85 -11.65
CA ALA A 84 2.72 9.29 -12.98
C ALA A 84 1.48 8.56 -13.52
N LEU A 85 0.77 7.83 -12.65
CA LEU A 85 -0.48 7.16 -13.00
C LEU A 85 -1.55 8.17 -13.39
N GLN A 86 -1.73 9.23 -12.59
CA GLN A 86 -2.70 10.28 -12.85
C GLN A 86 -2.44 10.95 -14.21
N LEU A 87 -1.18 11.31 -14.51
CA LEU A 87 -0.80 11.88 -15.82
C LEU A 87 -1.11 10.92 -16.97
N THR A 88 -0.88 9.63 -16.77
CA THR A 88 -1.15 8.61 -17.80
C THR A 88 -2.65 8.46 -18.04
N VAL A 89 -3.46 8.47 -16.98
CA VAL A 89 -4.91 8.35 -17.09
C VAL A 89 -5.54 9.60 -17.71
N GLN A 90 -5.05 10.80 -17.39
CA GLN A 90 -5.49 12.05 -18.02
C GLN A 90 -5.25 12.11 -19.53
N LYS A 91 -4.24 11.38 -20.04
CA LYS A 91 -3.92 11.31 -21.47
C LYS A 91 -4.78 10.30 -22.26
N ARG A 92 -5.66 9.54 -21.60
CA ARG A 92 -6.53 8.55 -22.27
C ARG A 92 -7.56 9.24 -23.19
N SER A 93 -7.97 8.54 -24.24
CA SER A 93 -9.02 8.97 -25.17
C SER A 93 -10.07 7.86 -25.32
N PRO A 94 -11.34 8.09 -24.95
CA PRO A 94 -11.86 9.33 -24.35
C PRO A 94 -11.25 9.62 -22.97
N PRO A 95 -11.25 10.89 -22.52
CA PRO A 95 -10.80 11.22 -21.18
C PRO A 95 -11.68 10.51 -20.13
N PRO A 96 -11.15 10.21 -18.93
CA PRO A 96 -11.93 9.61 -17.85
C PRO A 96 -13.16 10.48 -17.54
N LEU A 97 -14.35 9.86 -17.50
CA LEU A 97 -15.62 10.56 -17.36
C LEU A 97 -15.79 11.18 -15.96
N THR A 98 -15.16 10.59 -14.93
CA THR A 98 -15.16 11.12 -13.56
C THR A 98 -13.85 10.81 -12.81
N PRO A 99 -13.51 11.56 -11.74
CA PRO A 99 -12.41 11.23 -10.83
C PRO A 99 -12.54 9.85 -10.12
N ILE A 100 -13.72 9.22 -10.19
CA ILE A 100 -14.07 7.95 -9.54
C ILE A 100 -13.72 6.72 -10.40
N ASP A 101 -13.37 6.95 -11.67
CA ASP A 101 -12.95 5.92 -12.64
C ASP A 101 -11.42 5.70 -12.68
N LEU A 102 -10.69 6.29 -11.72
CA LEU A 102 -9.26 6.10 -11.48
C LEU A 102 -8.98 4.90 -10.58
#